data_AF-A0A6M1E9B8-F1
#
_entry.id   AF-A0A6M1E9B8-F1
#
_cell.length_a   1.000
_cell.length_b   1.000
_cell.length_c   1.000
_cell.angle_alpha   90.00
_cell.angle_beta   90.00
_cell.angle_gamma   90.00
#
_symmetry.space_group_name_H-M   'P 1'
#
loop_
_entity.id
_entity.type
_entity.pdbx_description
1 polymer ?
#
loop_
_entity_poly.entity_id
_entity_poly.type
_entity_poly.pdbx_seq_one_letter_code
_entity_poly.pdbx_strand_id
1 'polypeptide(L)'
;MSDILSKKEVEQFVLNGFVRIDNAFPQRLADEVVNHLWKDIPFERSNPDSWVEPVVRLGMYTQQPFIDSVNTEKLYSAFNQLIGEDKWIPCRNVGTFPVRFPSVQQPNDTGKHVDASFAGNDPNNYFEWRVNVKSRG
;
A
#
# COMPACT_ATOMS: atom_id res chain seq x y z
N MET A 1 -3.37 -18.65 18.08
CA MET A 1 -2.40 -18.15 17.09
C MET A 1 -1.30 -17.46 17.85
N SER A 2 -0.03 -17.63 17.47
CA SER A 2 1.09 -16.93 18.12
C SER A 2 1.06 -15.46 17.72
N ASP A 3 1.28 -14.58 18.70
CA ASP A 3 1.28 -13.15 18.45
C ASP A 3 2.44 -12.76 17.51
N ILE A 4 2.14 -12.03 16.42
CA ILE A 4 3.16 -11.61 15.44
C ILE A 4 3.77 -10.25 15.77
N LEU A 5 2.97 -9.33 16.34
CA LEU A 5 3.44 -8.06 16.88
C LEU A 5 3.64 -8.19 18.40
N SER A 6 4.78 -7.70 18.87
CA SER A 6 5.03 -7.50 20.30
C SER A 6 4.14 -6.38 20.86
N LYS A 7 3.96 -6.36 22.19
CA LYS A 7 3.23 -5.28 22.87
C LYS A 7 3.77 -3.89 22.52
N LYS A 8 5.10 -3.76 22.44
CA LYS A 8 5.77 -2.50 22.08
C LYS A 8 5.45 -2.06 20.66
N GLU A 9 5.39 -2.99 19.70
CA GLU A 9 5.02 -2.68 18.31
C GLU A 9 3.56 -2.25 18.20
N VAL A 10 2.65 -2.87 18.98
CA VAL A 10 1.25 -2.42 19.07
C VAL A 10 1.14 -1.02 19.69
N GLU A 11 1.86 -0.76 20.78
CA GLU A 11 1.91 0.58 21.39
C GLU A 11 2.47 1.63 20.41
N GLN A 12 3.52 1.29 19.66
CA GLN A 12 4.09 2.16 18.62
C GLN A 12 3.11 2.42 17.48
N PHE A 13 2.33 1.41 17.06
CA PHE A 13 1.27 1.60 16.07
C PHE A 13 0.24 2.62 16.55
N VAL A 14 -0.23 2.49 17.80
CA VAL A 14 -1.21 3.43 18.39
C VAL A 14 -0.64 4.84 18.48
N LEU A 15 0.63 5.00 18.85
CA LEU A 15 1.26 6.31 19.02
C LEU A 15 1.60 7.00 17.70
N ASN A 16 2.14 6.24 16.74
CA ASN A 16 2.72 6.79 15.50
C ASN A 16 1.81 6.63 14.28
N GLY A 17 0.76 5.83 14.38
CA GLY A 17 -0.15 5.51 13.26
C GLY A 17 0.39 4.49 12.25
N PHE A 18 1.56 3.87 12.51
CA PHE A 18 2.12 2.84 11.64
C PHE A 18 3.03 1.87 12.41
N VAL A 19 3.23 0.67 11.85
CA VAL A 19 4.19 -0.34 12.32
C VAL A 19 4.85 -1.02 11.12
N ARG A 20 6.15 -1.32 11.22
CA ARG A 20 6.91 -2.04 10.20
C ARG A 20 6.80 -3.54 10.45
N ILE A 21 6.49 -4.30 9.41
CA ILE A 21 6.47 -5.77 9.45
C ILE A 21 7.52 -6.28 8.46
N ASP A 22 8.63 -6.78 8.99
CA ASP A 22 9.67 -7.40 8.17
C ASP A 22 9.22 -8.76 7.64
N ASN A 23 9.64 -9.11 6.42
CA ASN A 23 9.29 -10.38 5.77
C ASN A 23 7.77 -10.64 5.77
N ALA A 24 6.99 -9.61 5.45
CA ALA A 24 5.52 -9.70 5.35
C ALA A 24 5.07 -10.74 4.31
N PHE A 25 5.87 -10.94 3.27
CA PHE A 25 5.68 -11.94 2.23
C PHE A 25 7.06 -12.48 1.76
N PRO A 26 7.11 -13.68 1.16
CA PRO A 26 8.35 -14.24 0.64
C PRO A 26 8.88 -13.44 -0.55
N GLN A 27 10.21 -13.35 -0.67
CA GLN A 27 10.90 -12.63 -1.75
C GLN A 27 10.41 -13.02 -3.16
N ARG A 28 10.09 -14.29 -3.39
CA ARG A 28 9.56 -14.78 -4.68
C ARG A 28 8.33 -13.99 -5.17
N LEU A 29 7.43 -13.60 -4.26
CA LEU A 29 6.24 -12.81 -4.62
C LEU A 29 6.65 -11.38 -5.01
N ALA A 30 7.66 -10.82 -4.35
CA ALA A 30 8.23 -9.53 -4.73
C ALA A 30 8.78 -9.59 -6.17
N ASP A 31 9.55 -10.62 -6.48
CA ASP A 31 10.16 -10.80 -7.81
C ASP A 31 9.09 -10.95 -8.90
N GLU A 32 8.04 -11.72 -8.64
CA GLU A 32 6.89 -11.87 -9.54
C GLU A 32 6.17 -10.53 -9.77
N VAL A 33 5.84 -9.81 -8.70
CA VAL A 33 5.20 -8.47 -8.78
C VAL A 33 6.07 -7.52 -9.59
N VAL A 34 7.38 -7.44 -9.31
CA VAL A 34 8.31 -6.59 -10.06
C VAL A 34 8.34 -6.97 -11.55
N ASN A 35 8.35 -8.25 -11.88
CA ASN A 35 8.29 -8.71 -13.27
C ASN A 35 6.98 -8.32 -13.97
N HIS A 36 5.86 -8.28 -13.25
CA HIS A 36 4.60 -7.78 -13.78
C HIS A 36 4.64 -6.27 -14.02
N LEU A 37 5.11 -5.48 -13.04
CA LEU A 37 5.21 -4.03 -13.16
C LEU A 37 6.06 -3.62 -14.37
N TRP A 38 7.20 -4.31 -14.61
CA TRP A 38 8.07 -4.03 -15.75
C TRP A 38 7.45 -4.21 -17.14
N LYS A 39 6.29 -4.86 -17.25
CA LYS A 39 5.55 -4.96 -18.52
C LYS A 39 4.82 -3.67 -18.89
N ASP A 40 4.47 -2.88 -17.87
CA ASP A 40 3.67 -1.66 -18.01
C ASP A 40 4.53 -0.39 -17.84
N ILE A 41 5.80 -0.54 -17.48
CA ILE A 41 6.77 0.56 -17.42
C ILE A 41 7.28 0.84 -18.84
N PRO A 42 7.25 2.10 -19.33
CA PRO A 42 7.64 2.45 -20.69
C PRO A 42 9.18 2.52 -20.89
N PHE A 43 9.94 1.80 -20.08
CA PHE A 43 11.40 1.83 -20.04
C PHE A 43 12.02 0.45 -20.20
N GLU A 44 13.27 0.43 -20.63
CA GLU A 44 14.04 -0.80 -20.73
C GLU A 44 14.67 -1.14 -19.38
N ARG A 45 14.27 -2.26 -18.78
CA ARG A 45 14.79 -2.73 -17.48
C ARG A 45 16.31 -2.90 -17.47
N SER A 46 16.92 -3.28 -18.59
CA SER A 46 18.36 -3.51 -18.69
C SER A 46 19.17 -2.25 -19.03
N ASN A 47 18.50 -1.12 -19.30
CA ASN A 47 19.14 0.10 -19.78
C ASN A 47 18.70 1.28 -18.90
N PRO A 48 19.46 1.60 -17.82
CA PRO A 48 19.15 2.70 -16.92
C PRO A 48 19.08 4.07 -17.61
N ASP A 49 19.74 4.26 -18.75
CA ASP A 49 19.67 5.53 -19.50
C ASP A 49 18.28 5.78 -20.10
N SER A 50 17.45 4.73 -20.22
CA SER A 50 16.05 4.86 -20.64
C SER A 50 15.12 5.38 -19.52
N TRP A 51 15.58 5.40 -18.25
CA TRP A 51 14.76 5.75 -17.09
C TRP A 51 14.70 7.27 -16.90
N VAL A 52 14.07 7.95 -17.85
CA VAL A 52 14.13 9.42 -17.98
C VAL A 52 13.13 10.17 -17.08
N GLU A 53 12.16 9.47 -16.50
CA GLU A 53 11.16 10.06 -15.59
C GLU A 53 11.49 9.76 -14.11
N PRO A 54 11.29 10.71 -13.18
CA PRO A 54 11.54 10.48 -11.75
C PRO A 54 10.55 9.48 -11.12
N VAL A 55 9.37 9.33 -11.71
CA VAL A 55 8.33 8.40 -11.27
C VAL A 55 7.46 7.97 -12.46
N VAL A 56 7.15 6.67 -12.53
CA VAL A 56 6.11 6.13 -13.39
C VAL A 56 4.95 5.68 -12.50
N ARG A 57 3.76 6.24 -12.73
CA ARG A 57 2.55 5.87 -12.00
C ARG A 57 1.75 4.86 -12.78
N LEU A 58 1.64 3.66 -12.22
CA LEU A 58 0.89 2.55 -12.79
C LEU A 58 -0.48 2.44 -12.11
N GLY A 59 -1.42 1.78 -12.80
CA GLY A 59 -2.79 1.61 -12.34
C GLY A 59 -2.95 0.63 -11.18
N MET A 60 -4.16 0.10 -11.05
CA MET A 60 -4.52 -0.90 -10.06
C MET A 60 -4.28 -2.31 -10.59
N TYR A 61 -3.77 -3.20 -9.74
CA TYR A 61 -3.47 -4.58 -10.11
C TYR A 61 -4.33 -5.57 -9.34
N THR A 62 -4.82 -6.58 -10.03
CA THR A 62 -5.71 -7.63 -9.50
C THR A 62 -5.17 -9.04 -9.79
N GLN A 63 -3.94 -9.16 -10.29
CA GLN A 63 -3.31 -10.44 -10.57
C GLN A 63 -2.86 -11.10 -9.26
N GLN A 64 -2.81 -12.43 -9.26
CA GLN A 64 -2.60 -13.22 -8.05
C GLN A 64 -1.35 -12.83 -7.23
N PRO A 65 -0.16 -12.56 -7.83
CA PRO A 65 1.02 -12.18 -7.04
C PRO A 65 0.83 -10.89 -6.23
N PHE A 66 0.08 -9.93 -6.78
CA PHE A 66 -0.24 -8.68 -6.08
C PHE A 66 -1.15 -8.95 -4.90
N ILE A 67 -2.23 -9.73 -5.11
CA ILE A 67 -3.17 -10.11 -4.05
C ILE A 67 -2.44 -10.91 -2.96
N ASP A 68 -1.64 -11.90 -3.33
CA ASP A 68 -0.94 -12.76 -2.36
C ASP A 68 0.05 -11.97 -1.50
N SER A 69 0.73 -10.96 -2.08
CA SER A 69 1.71 -10.14 -1.35
C SER A 69 1.12 -9.34 -0.19
N VAL A 70 -0.19 -9.06 -0.21
CA VAL A 70 -0.89 -8.32 0.85
C VAL A 70 -1.83 -9.20 1.69
N ASN A 71 -1.90 -10.51 1.43
CA ASN A 71 -2.81 -11.44 2.11
C ASN A 71 -2.09 -12.68 2.70
N THR A 72 -0.87 -12.52 3.21
CA THR A 72 -0.15 -13.60 3.88
C THR A 72 -0.70 -13.88 5.28
N GLU A 73 -0.49 -15.09 5.80
CA GLU A 73 -0.87 -15.44 7.17
C GLU A 73 -0.27 -14.49 8.22
N LYS A 74 0.95 -14.00 7.95
CA LYS A 74 1.65 -13.03 8.81
C LYS A 74 0.92 -11.69 8.86
N LEU A 75 0.50 -11.18 7.71
CA LEU A 75 -0.27 -9.94 7.62
C LEU A 75 -1.67 -10.11 8.22
N TYR A 76 -2.35 -11.22 7.94
CA TYR A 76 -3.65 -11.53 8.54
C TYR A 76 -3.59 -11.57 10.07
N SER A 77 -2.55 -12.19 10.63
CA SER A 77 -2.33 -12.22 12.08
C SER A 77 -2.12 -10.80 12.63
N ALA A 78 -1.33 -9.96 11.95
CA ALA A 78 -1.12 -8.57 12.35
C ALA A 78 -2.42 -7.74 12.28
N PHE A 79 -3.23 -7.91 11.23
CA PHE A 79 -4.52 -7.23 11.09
C PHE A 79 -5.50 -7.65 12.19
N ASN A 80 -5.58 -8.96 12.48
CA ASN A 80 -6.39 -9.50 13.57
C ASN A 80 -5.96 -8.95 14.93
N GLN A 81 -4.66 -8.81 15.18
CA GLN A 81 -4.15 -8.21 16.42
C GLN A 81 -4.47 -6.71 16.54
N LEU A 82 -4.27 -5.95 15.47
CA LEU A 82 -4.41 -4.49 15.50
C LEU A 82 -5.87 -4.04 15.47
N ILE A 83 -6.70 -4.68 14.64
CA ILE A 83 -8.07 -4.24 14.35
C ILE A 83 -9.09 -5.15 15.03
N GLY A 84 -8.76 -6.42 15.22
CA GLY A 84 -9.64 -7.49 15.70
C GLY A 84 -10.12 -8.40 14.56
N GLU A 85 -10.34 -9.67 14.89
CA GLU A 85 -10.95 -10.65 13.98
C GLU A 85 -12.32 -10.15 13.48
N ASP A 86 -12.67 -10.47 12.24
CA ASP A 86 -13.93 -10.12 11.55
C ASP A 86 -14.23 -8.61 11.42
N LYS A 87 -13.24 -7.74 11.67
CA LYS A 87 -13.40 -6.27 11.56
C LYS A 87 -12.71 -5.64 10.36
N TRP A 88 -12.16 -6.45 9.47
CA TRP A 88 -11.49 -6.00 8.25
C TRP A 88 -11.77 -6.97 7.11
N ILE A 89 -11.59 -6.50 5.88
CA ILE A 89 -11.77 -7.30 4.67
C ILE A 89 -10.42 -7.49 3.95
N PRO A 90 -10.13 -8.69 3.44
CA PRO A 90 -8.96 -8.94 2.61
C PRO A 90 -8.88 -8.02 1.38
N CYS A 91 -7.70 -7.47 1.13
CA CYS A 91 -7.46 -6.63 -0.03
C CYS A 91 -7.48 -7.49 -1.30
N ARG A 92 -8.30 -7.14 -2.29
CA ARG A 92 -8.45 -7.90 -3.55
C ARG A 92 -7.89 -7.17 -4.77
N ASN A 93 -7.51 -5.91 -4.59
CA ASN A 93 -7.00 -5.06 -5.63
C ASN A 93 -5.98 -4.10 -5.03
N VAL A 94 -4.73 -4.17 -5.51
CA VAL A 94 -3.68 -3.29 -4.99
C VAL A 94 -3.70 -2.02 -5.81
N GLY A 95 -3.87 -0.89 -5.12
CA GLY A 95 -4.04 0.44 -5.71
C GLY A 95 -2.86 0.91 -6.57
N THR A 96 -2.87 2.19 -6.96
CA THR A 96 -1.86 2.75 -7.87
C THR A 96 -0.44 2.52 -7.39
N PHE A 97 0.47 2.14 -8.29
CA PHE A 97 1.88 1.90 -7.99
C PHE A 97 2.77 3.07 -8.44
N PRO A 98 3.37 3.83 -7.52
CA PRO A 98 4.42 4.79 -7.84
C PRO A 98 5.78 4.07 -7.94
N VAL A 99 6.25 3.80 -9.16
CA VAL A 99 7.59 3.23 -9.40
C VAL A 99 8.59 4.37 -9.55
N ARG A 100 9.56 4.46 -8.62
CA ARG A 100 10.56 5.53 -8.61
C ARG A 100 11.87 5.09 -9.23
N PHE A 101 12.46 5.99 -10.02
CA PHE A 101 13.75 5.80 -10.66
C PHE A 101 14.78 6.80 -10.11
N PRO A 102 16.08 6.49 -10.18
CA PRO A 102 17.13 7.46 -9.90
C PRO A 102 16.97 8.67 -10.80
N SER A 103 16.78 9.85 -10.23
CA SER A 103 16.60 11.09 -10.98
C SER A 103 17.04 12.29 -10.16
N VAL A 104 17.54 13.32 -10.85
CA VAL A 104 17.78 14.65 -10.28
C VAL A 104 16.50 15.50 -10.25
N GLN A 105 15.50 15.13 -11.04
CA GLN A 105 14.22 15.81 -11.08
C GLN A 105 13.37 15.38 -9.88
N GLN A 106 12.72 16.34 -9.24
CA GLN A 106 11.79 16.02 -8.15
C GLN A 106 10.48 15.49 -8.72
N PRO A 107 9.98 14.34 -8.23
CA PRO A 107 8.66 13.85 -8.61
C PRO A 107 7.56 14.72 -7.99
N ASN A 108 6.52 15.00 -8.78
CA ASN A 108 5.42 15.91 -8.45
C ASN A 108 4.37 15.33 -7.49
N ASP A 109 4.65 14.18 -6.88
CA ASP A 109 3.68 13.35 -6.18
C ASP A 109 4.06 13.07 -4.71
N THR A 110 4.97 13.88 -4.17
CA THR A 110 5.54 13.75 -2.81
C THR A 110 4.94 14.71 -1.80
N GLY A 111 3.91 15.48 -2.19
CA GLY A 111 3.22 16.41 -1.31
C GLY A 111 2.58 15.70 -0.12
N LYS A 112 2.73 16.28 1.08
CA LYS A 112 2.06 15.77 2.29
C LYS A 112 0.55 15.92 2.14
N HIS A 113 -0.18 14.83 2.31
CA HIS A 113 -1.64 14.80 2.25
C HIS A 113 -2.18 13.72 3.19
N VAL A 114 -3.50 13.71 3.38
CA VAL A 114 -4.25 12.66 4.09
C VAL A 114 -5.41 12.26 3.19
N ASP A 115 -5.57 10.98 2.95
CA ASP A 115 -6.68 10.45 2.15
C ASP A 115 -7.95 10.32 2.98
N ALA A 116 -9.08 10.66 2.36
CA ALA A 116 -10.40 10.45 2.95
C ALA A 116 -10.95 9.07 2.56
N SER A 117 -11.62 8.42 3.50
CA SER A 117 -12.14 7.04 3.31
C SER A 117 -13.58 6.86 3.79
N PHE A 118 -14.21 7.90 4.32
CA PHE A 118 -15.59 7.87 4.81
C PHE A 118 -16.47 8.74 3.92
N ALA A 119 -17.26 8.10 3.07
CA ALA A 119 -17.96 8.77 1.98
C ALA A 119 -19.21 9.58 2.40
N GLY A 120 -19.59 9.56 3.69
CA GLY A 120 -20.82 10.21 4.16
C GLY A 120 -22.08 9.51 3.65
N ASN A 121 -23.15 10.27 3.40
CA ASN A 121 -24.42 9.73 2.92
C ASN A 121 -24.45 9.52 1.40
N ASP A 122 -23.76 10.37 0.63
CA ASP A 122 -23.64 10.25 -0.82
C ASP A 122 -22.19 9.93 -1.21
N PRO A 123 -21.90 8.68 -1.62
CA PRO A 123 -20.55 8.29 -1.98
C PRO A 123 -19.99 9.01 -3.21
N ASN A 124 -20.83 9.65 -4.03
CA ASN A 124 -20.38 10.41 -5.20
C ASN A 124 -20.00 11.86 -4.85
N ASN A 125 -20.34 12.34 -3.66
CA ASN A 125 -20.01 13.68 -3.22
C ASN A 125 -18.66 13.71 -2.50
N TYR A 126 -17.55 13.75 -3.25
CA TYR A 126 -16.19 13.77 -2.70
C TYR A 126 -15.91 14.94 -1.74
N PHE A 127 -16.68 16.04 -1.80
CA PHE A 127 -16.55 17.14 -0.84
C PHE A 127 -17.09 16.79 0.56
N GLU A 128 -17.99 15.81 0.65
CA GLU A 128 -18.51 15.27 1.91
C GLU A 128 -17.65 14.14 2.47
N TRP A 129 -16.63 13.68 1.74
CA TRP A 129 -15.77 12.63 2.25
C TRP A 129 -14.98 13.12 3.46
N ARG A 130 -14.78 12.21 4.41
CA ARG A 130 -14.12 12.48 5.70
C ARG A 130 -12.96 11.52 5.90
N VAL A 131 -11.95 12.01 6.62
CA VAL A 131 -10.76 11.22 7.00
C VAL A 131 -11.03 10.25 8.14
N ASN A 132 -12.05 10.50 8.97
CA ASN A 132 -12.45 9.66 10.10
C ASN A 132 -13.95 9.81 10.38
N VAL A 133 -14.59 8.76 10.93
CA VAL A 133 -15.99 8.76 11.43
C VAL A 133 -16.30 9.90 12.42
N LYS A 134 -15.30 10.42 13.15
CA LYS A 134 -15.48 11.54 14.09
C LYS A 134 -15.27 12.92 13.47
N SER A 135 -14.80 13.02 12.23
CA SER A 135 -14.58 14.30 11.55
C SER A 135 -15.93 15.00 11.32
N ARG A 136 -16.00 16.30 11.65
CA ARG A 136 -17.23 17.12 11.57
C ARG A 136 -17.12 18.29 10.59
N GLY A 137 -16.06 18.30 9.77
CA GLY A 137 -15.91 19.28 8.69
C GLY A 137 -17.02 19.13 7.66
#